data_AF-A0A2V8TVG9-F1
#
_entry.id   AF-A0A2V8TVG9-F1
#
_cell.length_a   1.000
_cell.length_b   1.000
_cell.length_c   1.000
_cell.angle_alpha   90.00
_cell.angle_beta   90.00
_cell.angle_gamma   90.00
#
_symmetry.space_group_name_H-M   'P 1'
#
loop_
_entity.id
_entity.type
_entity.pdbx_description
1 polymer ?
#
loop_
_entity_poly.entity_id
_entity_poly.type
_entity_poly.pdbx_seq_one_letter_code
_entity_poly.pdbx_strand_id
1 'polypeptide(L)'
;MITKRIAAAQKAVEAQNFAARKHILEYDDVMNKQRQAVYGMRRALLEGQDQKERVIEIIGGILGSFIDTRCPAKDHPSAWDWTGLETDILTQFGVKIHTEELKQLERRQVESAINDQLVKKYDEKERMVGPEIMRKAERMIMLNVIDNQWKDHLLSMDHLKEGIGLRGYGQKDPLVEYKKESYVLFQDMMDRIEDETIRYLFFMQRGDTDATGGPQVPYPEVWADEEDEEEPEPVAVAMSEQRQAAQKAAQDSLLDLTRNIHRKKEKEMAQLQFVGGEASTKKQPLIAQKKPGRNDPCPCGSGKKYKKCCGA
;
A
#
# COMPACT_ATOMS: atom_id res chain seq x y z
N MET A 1 -22.88 36.97 -39.82
CA MET A 1 -21.49 36.53 -39.51
C MET A 1 -21.10 36.77 -38.05
N ILE A 2 -21.48 37.89 -37.44
CA ILE A 2 -21.07 38.25 -36.06
C ILE A 2 -21.62 37.28 -35.00
N THR A 3 -22.89 36.87 -35.07
CA THR A 3 -23.50 35.91 -34.15
C THR A 3 -22.76 34.55 -34.12
N LYS A 4 -22.31 34.07 -35.29
CA LYS A 4 -21.51 32.83 -35.38
C LYS A 4 -20.14 32.97 -34.71
N ARG A 5 -19.52 34.17 -34.77
CA ARG A 5 -18.24 34.45 -34.10
C ARG A 5 -18.41 34.56 -32.59
N ILE A 6 -19.49 35.18 -32.12
CA ILE A 6 -19.83 35.25 -30.68
C ILE A 6 -20.07 33.85 -30.13
N ALA A 7 -20.85 33.01 -30.82
CA ALA A 7 -21.07 31.63 -30.41
C ALA A 7 -19.78 30.79 -30.40
N ALA A 8 -18.89 30.99 -31.38
CA ALA A 8 -17.60 30.31 -31.42
C ALA A 8 -16.67 30.76 -30.27
N ALA A 9 -16.65 32.06 -29.96
CA ALA A 9 -15.91 32.60 -28.83
C ALA A 9 -16.44 32.05 -27.49
N GLN A 10 -17.76 32.00 -27.31
CA GLN A 10 -18.38 31.41 -26.13
C GLN A 10 -18.00 29.93 -25.98
N LYS A 11 -18.10 29.14 -27.06
CA LYS A 11 -17.69 27.74 -27.06
C LYS A 11 -16.21 27.55 -26.69
N ALA A 12 -15.32 28.44 -27.14
CA ALA A 12 -13.91 28.40 -26.78
C ALA A 12 -13.69 28.69 -25.29
N VAL A 13 -14.38 29.68 -24.73
CA VAL A 13 -14.33 29.99 -23.29
C VAL A 13 -14.88 28.84 -22.45
N GLU A 14 -16.00 28.24 -22.86
CA GLU A 14 -16.55 27.06 -22.20
C GLU A 14 -15.59 25.87 -22.25
N ALA A 15 -14.93 25.63 -23.39
CA ALA A 15 -13.92 24.58 -23.52
C ALA A 15 -12.70 24.85 -22.62
N GLN A 16 -12.25 26.09 -22.49
CA GLN A 16 -11.16 26.47 -21.59
C GLN A 16 -11.55 26.24 -20.12
N ASN A 17 -12.74 26.67 -19.72
CA ASN A 17 -13.26 26.46 -18.37
C ASN A 17 -13.43 24.97 -18.06
N PHE A 18 -13.92 24.18 -19.01
CA PHE A 18 -14.03 22.74 -18.87
C PHE A 18 -12.66 22.08 -18.70
N ALA A 19 -11.66 22.47 -19.50
CA ALA A 19 -10.29 21.94 -19.38
C ALA A 19 -9.67 22.26 -18.01
N ALA A 20 -9.84 23.48 -17.50
CA ALA A 20 -9.36 23.88 -16.18
C ALA A 20 -10.02 23.06 -15.05
N ARG A 21 -11.35 22.88 -15.11
CA ARG A 21 -12.09 22.07 -14.12
C ARG A 21 -11.71 20.60 -14.19
N LYS A 22 -11.57 20.05 -15.39
CA LYS A 22 -11.13 18.66 -15.59
C LYS A 22 -9.76 18.44 -14.96
N HIS A 23 -8.83 19.36 -15.18
CA HIS A 23 -7.50 19.29 -14.58
C HIS A 23 -7.59 19.26 -13.05
N ILE A 24 -8.35 20.17 -12.41
CA ILE A 24 -8.55 20.16 -10.94
C ILE A 24 -9.15 18.84 -10.46
N LEU A 25 -10.18 18.33 -11.15
CA LEU A 25 -10.83 17.06 -10.81
C LEU A 25 -9.85 15.89 -10.84
N GLU A 26 -8.88 15.88 -11.76
CA GLU A 26 -7.89 14.80 -11.86
C GLU A 26 -6.93 14.74 -10.66
N TYR A 27 -6.66 15.87 -9.98
CA TYR A 27 -5.91 15.89 -8.72
C TYR A 27 -6.81 15.45 -7.55
N ASP A 28 -8.03 15.96 -7.51
CA ASP A 28 -8.98 15.65 -6.45
C ASP A 28 -9.40 14.17 -6.46
N ASP A 29 -9.44 13.52 -7.62
CA ASP A 29 -9.69 12.10 -7.78
C ASP A 29 -8.67 11.22 -7.02
N VAL A 30 -7.41 11.66 -6.95
CA VAL A 30 -6.36 10.95 -6.19
C VAL A 30 -6.67 11.03 -4.70
N MET A 31 -6.94 12.25 -4.22
CA MET A 31 -7.29 12.50 -2.82
C MET A 31 -8.58 11.78 -2.41
N ASN A 32 -9.58 11.75 -3.29
CA ASN A 32 -10.85 11.08 -3.03
C ASN A 32 -10.66 9.57 -2.83
N LYS A 33 -9.83 8.92 -3.65
CA LYS A 33 -9.52 7.48 -3.49
C LYS A 33 -8.80 7.19 -2.17
N GLN A 34 -7.82 8.02 -1.81
CA GLN A 34 -7.11 7.89 -0.53
C GLN A 34 -8.06 8.09 0.65
N ARG A 35 -8.89 9.13 0.60
CA ARG A 35 -9.92 9.41 1.62
C ARG A 35 -10.89 8.25 1.78
N GLN A 36 -11.36 7.66 0.68
CA GLN A 36 -12.26 6.49 0.73
C GLN A 36 -11.61 5.30 1.42
N ALA A 37 -10.32 5.04 1.17
CA ALA A 37 -9.58 3.98 1.85
C ALA A 37 -9.45 4.26 3.36
N VAL A 38 -8.98 5.44 3.73
CA VAL A 38 -8.77 5.83 5.15
C VAL A 38 -10.08 5.85 5.93
N TYR A 39 -11.12 6.48 5.39
CA TYR A 39 -12.43 6.54 6.05
C TYR A 39 -13.14 5.18 6.06
N GLY A 40 -12.84 4.31 5.09
CA GLY A 40 -13.27 2.92 5.12
C GLY A 40 -12.69 2.18 6.33
N MET A 41 -11.37 2.26 6.54
CA MET A 41 -10.71 1.67 7.70
C MET A 41 -11.22 2.27 9.01
N ARG A 42 -11.30 3.60 9.10
CA ARG A 42 -11.81 4.32 10.28
C ARG A 42 -13.24 3.89 10.64
N ARG A 43 -14.12 3.76 9.64
CA ARG A 43 -15.49 3.31 9.85
C ARG A 43 -15.55 1.87 10.36
N ALA A 44 -14.75 0.97 9.80
CA ALA A 44 -14.69 -0.42 10.25
C ALA A 44 -14.30 -0.53 11.74
N LEU A 45 -13.40 0.33 12.21
CA LEU A 45 -13.05 0.43 13.62
C LEU A 45 -14.21 0.95 14.49
N LEU A 46 -14.93 1.98 14.04
CA LEU A 46 -16.08 2.56 14.74
C LEU A 46 -17.26 1.59 14.85
N GLU A 47 -17.49 0.77 13.81
CA GLU A 47 -18.51 -0.29 13.80
C GLU A 47 -18.19 -1.43 14.79
N GLY A 48 -16.99 -1.43 15.35
CA GLY A 48 -16.60 -2.28 16.46
C GLY A 48 -16.16 -3.68 16.09
N GLN A 49 -15.67 -3.86 14.87
CA GLN A 49 -15.04 -5.10 14.41
C GLN A 49 -13.85 -5.48 15.32
N ASP A 50 -13.71 -6.76 15.65
CA ASP A 50 -12.54 -7.27 16.37
C ASP A 50 -11.28 -7.05 15.51
N GLN A 51 -10.21 -6.51 16.10
CA GLN A 51 -8.97 -6.15 15.41
C GLN A 51 -7.82 -7.10 15.71
N LYS A 52 -8.00 -8.14 16.54
CA LYS A 52 -6.90 -9.05 16.92
C LYS A 52 -6.21 -9.68 15.72
N GLU A 53 -6.99 -10.22 14.80
CA GLU A 53 -6.46 -10.86 13.59
C GLU A 53 -5.63 -9.85 12.77
N ARG A 54 -6.15 -8.63 12.60
CA ARG A 54 -5.44 -7.55 11.91
C ARG A 54 -4.15 -7.16 12.61
N VAL A 55 -4.16 -7.08 13.95
CA VAL A 55 -2.96 -6.78 14.74
C VAL A 55 -1.90 -7.87 14.54
N ILE A 56 -2.28 -9.15 14.56
CA ILE A 56 -1.37 -10.27 14.31
C ILE A 56 -0.79 -10.21 12.89
N GLU A 57 -1.62 -9.89 11.88
CA GLU A 57 -1.16 -9.69 10.51
C GLU A 57 -0.13 -8.56 10.41
N ILE A 58 -0.38 -7.42 11.07
CA ILE A 58 0.54 -6.28 11.08
C ILE A 58 1.87 -6.66 11.76
N ILE A 59 1.83 -7.38 12.89
CA ILE A 59 3.05 -7.88 13.56
C ILE A 59 3.91 -8.69 12.59
N GLY A 60 3.29 -9.61 11.84
CA GLY A 60 3.97 -10.43 10.84
C GLY A 60 4.53 -9.60 9.67
N GLY A 61 3.79 -8.60 9.20
CA GLY A 61 4.23 -7.68 8.14
C GLY A 61 5.47 -6.87 8.54
N ILE A 62 5.45 -6.26 9.74
CA ILE A 62 6.57 -5.50 10.29
C ILE A 62 7.79 -6.42 10.50
N LEU A 63 7.59 -7.61 11.06
CA LEU A 63 8.68 -8.57 11.20
C LEU A 63 9.28 -8.97 9.85
N GLY A 64 8.43 -9.21 8.85
CA GLY A 64 8.86 -9.53 7.49
C GLY A 64 9.75 -8.45 6.90
N SER A 65 9.40 -7.17 7.08
CA SER A 65 10.22 -6.04 6.59
C SER A 65 11.58 -5.94 7.30
N PHE A 66 11.63 -6.25 8.61
CA PHE A 66 12.89 -6.32 9.35
C PHE A 66 13.76 -7.48 8.88
N ILE A 67 13.17 -8.66 8.68
CA ILE A 67 13.89 -9.85 8.17
C ILE A 67 14.38 -9.63 6.74
N ASP A 68 13.60 -9.01 5.86
CA ASP A 68 14.03 -8.67 4.50
C ASP A 68 15.21 -7.69 4.50
N THR A 69 15.22 -6.75 5.44
CA THR A 69 16.28 -5.72 5.55
C THR A 69 17.55 -6.24 6.21
N ARG A 70 17.43 -6.98 7.32
CA ARG A 70 18.56 -7.42 8.17
C ARG A 70 19.07 -8.81 7.83
N CYS A 71 18.22 -9.66 7.27
CA CYS A 71 18.52 -11.03 6.89
C CYS A 71 18.08 -11.30 5.43
N PRO A 72 18.72 -10.66 4.43
CA PRO A 72 18.34 -10.81 3.03
C PRO A 72 18.49 -12.26 2.58
N ALA A 73 17.53 -12.76 1.80
CA ALA A 73 17.55 -14.14 1.30
C ALA A 73 18.77 -14.47 0.41
N LYS A 74 19.45 -13.45 -0.11
CA LYS A 74 20.63 -13.59 -0.98
C LYS A 74 21.92 -13.80 -0.18
N ASP A 75 21.94 -13.37 1.07
CA ASP A 75 23.14 -13.36 1.89
C ASP A 75 23.23 -14.62 2.74
N HIS A 76 24.47 -15.06 2.99
CA HIS A 76 24.73 -16.20 3.84
C HIS A 76 24.38 -15.86 5.32
N PRO A 77 23.85 -16.80 6.13
CA PRO A 77 23.46 -16.55 7.53
C PRO A 77 24.52 -15.91 8.43
N SER A 78 25.80 -16.07 8.09
CA SER A 78 26.92 -15.44 8.80
C SER A 78 27.08 -13.94 8.54
N ALA A 79 26.48 -13.42 7.46
CA ALA A 79 26.53 -12.01 7.08
C ALA A 79 25.29 -11.23 7.52
N TRP A 80 24.31 -11.89 8.15
CA TRP A 80 23.10 -11.25 8.64
C TRP A 80 23.39 -10.32 9.83
N ASP A 81 22.70 -9.19 9.85
CA ASP A 81 22.80 -8.17 10.90
C ASP A 81 21.89 -8.54 12.09
N TRP A 82 22.36 -9.48 12.90
CA TRP A 82 21.64 -9.93 14.09
C TRP A 82 21.46 -8.83 15.14
N THR A 83 22.45 -7.95 15.28
CA THR A 83 22.42 -6.83 16.23
C THR A 83 21.38 -5.80 15.82
N GLY A 84 21.32 -5.48 14.53
CA GLY A 84 20.27 -4.61 13.98
C GLY A 84 18.89 -5.21 14.16
N LEU A 85 18.70 -6.50 13.85
CA LEU A 85 17.43 -7.19 14.04
C LEU A 85 16.97 -7.18 15.50
N GLU A 86 17.87 -7.47 16.45
CA GLU A 86 17.57 -7.40 17.88
C GLU A 86 17.16 -6.00 18.31
N THR A 87 17.86 -4.97 17.82
CA THR A 87 17.56 -3.57 18.12
C THR A 87 16.21 -3.15 17.55
N ASP A 88 15.92 -3.50 16.29
CA ASP A 88 14.65 -3.16 15.63
C ASP A 88 13.48 -3.81 16.37
N ILE A 89 13.61 -5.07 16.77
CA ILE A 89 12.55 -5.77 17.51
C ILE A 89 12.38 -5.24 18.93
N LEU A 90 13.48 -4.95 19.64
CA LEU A 90 13.41 -4.36 20.97
C LEU A 90 12.77 -2.97 20.93
N THR A 91 13.13 -2.15 19.95
CA THR A 91 12.59 -0.78 19.84
C THR A 91 11.13 -0.78 19.42
N GLN A 92 10.72 -1.70 18.54
CA GLN A 92 9.36 -1.73 18.00
C GLN A 92 8.38 -2.48 18.92
N PHE A 93 8.79 -3.61 19.48
CA PHE A 93 7.93 -4.50 20.26
C PHE A 93 8.28 -4.54 21.75
N GLY A 94 9.42 -3.98 22.18
CA GLY A 94 9.86 -4.10 23.58
C GLY A 94 10.29 -5.53 23.97
N VAL A 95 10.51 -6.41 22.99
CA VAL A 95 10.84 -7.83 23.21
C VAL A 95 12.34 -8.05 22.98
N LYS A 96 13.01 -8.68 23.95
CA LYS A 96 14.39 -9.13 23.81
C LYS A 96 14.41 -10.52 23.17
N ILE A 97 15.26 -10.70 22.17
CA ILE A 97 15.39 -11.95 21.43
C ILE A 97 16.78 -12.54 21.66
N HIS A 98 16.81 -13.85 21.92
CA HIS A 98 18.06 -14.59 22.07
C HIS A 98 18.55 -15.06 20.70
N THR A 99 19.49 -14.31 20.13
CA THR A 99 20.01 -14.56 18.76
C THR A 99 20.78 -15.88 18.64
N GLU A 100 21.37 -16.41 19.73
CA GLU A 100 22.14 -17.65 19.70
C GLU A 100 21.32 -18.89 19.30
N GLU A 101 20.06 -18.97 19.73
CA GLU A 101 19.16 -20.07 19.37
C GLU A 101 18.68 -19.96 17.91
N LEU A 102 18.62 -18.73 17.39
CA LEU A 102 18.13 -18.43 16.05
C LEU A 102 19.20 -18.61 14.96
N LYS A 103 20.47 -18.45 15.30
CA LYS A 103 21.60 -18.62 14.34
C LYS A 103 21.69 -20.01 13.73
N GLN A 104 21.09 -21.03 14.36
CA GLN A 104 21.10 -22.41 13.87
C GLN A 104 19.93 -22.73 12.94
N LEU A 105 18.98 -21.80 12.79
CA LEU A 105 17.75 -22.00 12.05
C LEU A 105 17.85 -21.43 10.62
N GLU A 106 17.03 -21.97 9.73
CA GLU A 106 16.84 -21.38 8.41
C GLU A 106 16.05 -20.07 8.51
N ARG A 107 16.22 -19.17 7.52
CA ARG A 107 15.56 -17.85 7.48
C ARG A 107 14.06 -17.90 7.81
N ARG A 108 13.33 -18.83 7.20
CA ARG A 108 11.89 -19.00 7.41
C ARG A 108 11.56 -19.47 8.83
N GLN A 109 12.42 -20.30 9.41
CA GLN A 109 12.27 -20.77 10.78
C GLN A 109 12.60 -19.66 11.79
N VAL A 110 13.57 -18.80 11.49
CA VAL A 110 13.86 -17.59 12.27
C VAL A 110 12.65 -16.67 12.30
N GLU A 111 12.08 -16.35 11.13
CA GLU A 111 10.88 -15.53 11.01
C GLU A 111 9.70 -16.13 11.80
N SER A 112 9.44 -17.43 11.63
CA SER A 112 8.36 -18.12 12.37
C SER A 112 8.60 -18.11 13.88
N ALA A 113 9.83 -18.39 14.34
CA ALA A 113 10.15 -18.45 15.76
C ALA A 113 10.00 -17.10 16.45
N ILE A 114 10.45 -16.02 15.79
CA ILE A 114 10.29 -14.66 16.29
C ILE A 114 8.80 -14.28 16.29
N ASN A 115 8.08 -14.56 15.20
CA ASN A 115 6.65 -14.25 15.11
C ASN A 115 5.87 -14.94 16.24
N ASP A 116 6.13 -16.22 16.50
CA ASP A 116 5.51 -16.96 17.60
C ASP A 116 5.84 -16.34 18.97
N GLN A 117 7.06 -15.82 19.15
CA GLN A 117 7.43 -15.12 20.38
C GLN A 117 6.67 -13.79 20.53
N LEU A 118 6.51 -13.02 19.45
CA LEU A 118 5.77 -11.76 19.44
C LEU A 118 4.27 -11.97 19.69
N VAL A 119 3.67 -12.97 19.05
CA VAL A 119 2.25 -13.34 19.26
C VAL A 119 2.04 -13.83 20.70
N LYS A 120 2.95 -14.64 21.25
CA LYS A 120 2.88 -15.03 22.67
C LYS A 120 2.95 -13.82 23.60
N LYS A 121 3.81 -12.85 23.31
CA LYS A 121 3.92 -11.61 24.10
C LYS A 121 2.65 -10.76 24.01
N TYR A 122 2.02 -10.73 22.85
CA TYR A 122 0.73 -10.10 22.66
C TYR A 122 -0.37 -10.77 23.50
N ASP A 123 -0.47 -12.10 23.43
CA ASP A 123 -1.44 -12.88 24.21
C ASP A 123 -1.20 -12.76 25.73
N GLU A 124 0.06 -12.72 26.16
CA GLU A 124 0.41 -12.44 27.57
C GLU A 124 -0.12 -11.08 28.01
N LYS A 125 0.03 -10.04 27.18
CA LYS A 125 -0.49 -8.70 27.47
C LYS A 125 -2.02 -8.69 27.50
N GLU A 126 -2.69 -9.35 26.56
CA GLU A 126 -4.15 -9.48 26.55
C GLU A 126 -4.65 -10.17 27.84
N ARG A 127 -3.93 -11.19 28.34
CA ARG A 127 -4.27 -11.84 29.62
C ARG A 127 -4.08 -10.93 30.83
N MET A 128 -3.08 -10.05 30.83
CA MET A 128 -2.83 -9.12 31.93
C MET A 128 -3.86 -7.98 31.99
N VAL A 129 -4.27 -7.47 30.84
CA VAL A 129 -5.18 -6.32 30.71
C VAL A 129 -6.65 -6.76 30.68
N GLY A 130 -6.93 -7.94 30.13
CA GLY A 130 -8.26 -8.48 29.89
C GLY A 130 -8.72 -8.22 28.44
N PRO A 131 -9.48 -9.16 27.83
CA PRO A 131 -9.82 -9.12 26.42
C PRO A 131 -10.69 -7.92 26.04
N GLU A 132 -11.67 -7.55 26.86
CA GLU A 132 -12.54 -6.40 26.57
C GLU A 132 -11.78 -5.07 26.54
N ILE A 133 -10.87 -4.87 27.50
CA ILE A 133 -10.05 -3.66 27.58
C ILE A 133 -9.03 -3.67 26.44
N MET A 134 -8.46 -4.83 26.10
CA MET A 134 -7.54 -4.95 24.97
C MET A 134 -8.20 -4.57 23.64
N ARG A 135 -9.41 -5.07 23.36
CA ARG A 135 -10.18 -4.68 22.15
C ARG A 135 -10.50 -3.19 22.09
N LYS A 136 -10.83 -2.58 23.24
CA LYS A 136 -11.04 -1.13 23.34
C LYS A 136 -9.75 -0.35 23.08
N ALA A 137 -8.63 -0.81 23.65
CA ALA A 137 -7.32 -0.20 23.47
C ALA A 137 -6.86 -0.28 22.01
N GLU A 138 -6.95 -1.44 21.37
CA GLU A 138 -6.67 -1.63 19.93
C GLU A 138 -7.43 -0.60 19.09
N ARG A 139 -8.75 -0.51 19.29
CA ARG A 139 -9.60 0.43 18.55
C ARG A 139 -9.22 1.89 18.80
N MET A 140 -9.05 2.27 20.06
CA MET A 140 -8.75 3.66 20.44
C MET A 140 -7.38 4.09 19.90
N ILE A 141 -6.37 3.24 20.03
CA ILE A 141 -5.02 3.49 19.50
C ILE A 141 -5.07 3.60 17.98
N MET A 142 -5.69 2.64 17.29
CA MET A 142 -5.78 2.66 15.82
C MET A 142 -6.51 3.90 15.30
N LEU A 143 -7.64 4.27 15.90
CA LEU A 143 -8.38 5.48 15.51
C LEU A 143 -7.54 6.74 15.69
N ASN A 144 -6.86 6.88 16.84
CA ASN A 144 -6.02 8.03 17.12
C ASN A 144 -4.84 8.13 16.14
N VAL A 145 -4.14 7.03 15.90
CA VAL A 145 -3.00 6.96 14.97
C VAL A 145 -3.45 7.28 13.54
N ILE A 146 -4.56 6.69 13.07
CA ILE A 146 -5.12 6.98 11.73
C ILE A 146 -5.45 8.46 11.59
N ASP A 147 -6.15 9.05 12.57
CA ASP A 147 -6.59 10.44 12.48
C ASP A 147 -5.39 11.41 12.50
N ASN A 148 -4.34 11.14 13.28
CA ASN A 148 -3.11 11.94 13.30
C ASN A 148 -2.31 11.81 11.98
N GLN A 149 -2.02 10.58 11.54
CA GLN A 149 -1.27 10.34 10.30
C GLN A 149 -2.01 10.88 9.07
N TRP A 150 -3.35 10.83 9.07
CA TRP A 150 -4.15 11.40 7.99
C TRP A 150 -4.05 12.93 7.94
N LYS A 151 -4.09 13.63 9.09
CA LYS A 151 -3.91 15.09 9.14
C LYS A 151 -2.54 15.49 8.56
N ASP A 152 -1.48 14.82 8.96
CA ASP A 152 -0.12 15.08 8.46
C ASP A 152 0.02 14.78 6.96
N HIS A 153 -0.66 13.73 6.49
CA HIS A 153 -0.72 13.41 5.06
C HIS A 153 -1.47 14.47 4.26
N LEU A 154 -2.60 14.99 4.75
CA LEU A 154 -3.33 16.08 4.10
C LEU A 154 -2.45 17.32 3.91
N LEU A 155 -1.66 17.68 4.93
CA LEU A 155 -0.71 18.79 4.85
C LEU A 155 0.40 18.50 3.83
N SER A 156 0.96 17.29 3.85
CA SER A 156 1.99 16.86 2.89
C SER A 156 1.48 16.88 1.44
N MET A 157 0.21 16.50 1.25
CA MET A 157 -0.47 16.52 -0.05
C MET A 157 -0.71 17.93 -0.58
N ASP A 158 -0.96 18.89 0.30
CA ASP A 158 -1.09 20.31 -0.06
C ASP A 158 0.25 20.88 -0.54
N HIS A 159 1.32 20.69 0.23
CA HIS A 159 2.68 21.06 -0.18
C HIS A 159 3.11 20.41 -1.49
N LEU A 160 2.77 19.13 -1.69
CA LEU A 160 3.05 18.44 -2.95
C LEU A 160 2.31 19.10 -4.12
N LYS A 161 1.03 19.46 -3.93
CA LYS A 161 0.20 20.10 -4.96
C LYS A 161 0.74 21.49 -5.35
N GLU A 162 1.21 22.27 -4.38
CA GLU A 162 1.84 23.57 -4.64
C GLU A 162 3.18 23.44 -5.38
N GLY A 163 4.00 22.47 -5.00
CA GLY A 163 5.35 22.28 -5.55
C GLY A 163 5.42 21.56 -6.91
N ILE A 164 4.42 20.72 -7.25
CA ILE A 164 4.51 19.83 -8.42
C ILE A 164 4.55 20.57 -9.76
N GLY A 165 4.03 21.80 -9.81
CA GLY A 165 4.08 22.63 -11.02
C GLY A 165 5.50 22.87 -11.53
N LEU A 166 6.49 22.88 -10.64
CA LEU A 166 7.90 23.06 -10.99
C LEU A 166 8.48 21.84 -11.75
N ARG A 167 7.88 20.66 -11.65
CA ARG A 167 8.31 19.47 -12.41
C ARG A 167 8.09 19.61 -13.91
N GLY A 168 7.17 20.51 -14.32
CA GLY A 168 6.93 20.85 -15.73
C GLY A 168 8.16 21.42 -16.44
N TYR A 169 9.08 22.07 -15.72
CA TYR A 169 10.35 22.56 -16.30
C TYR A 169 11.26 21.41 -16.77
N GLY A 170 11.10 20.22 -16.19
CA GLY A 170 11.83 19.01 -16.58
C GLY A 170 11.19 18.24 -17.72
N GLN A 171 10.22 18.81 -18.45
CA GLN A 171 9.44 18.14 -19.50
C GLN A 171 8.70 16.88 -19.02
N LYS A 172 8.46 16.78 -17.72
CA LYS A 172 7.61 15.75 -17.13
C LYS A 172 6.20 16.29 -16.95
N ASP A 173 5.21 15.41 -17.12
CA ASP A 173 3.82 15.74 -16.86
C ASP A 173 3.60 15.89 -15.33
N PRO A 174 3.23 17.08 -14.83
CA PRO A 174 3.02 17.32 -13.40
C PRO A 174 1.94 16.42 -12.79
N LEU A 175 0.88 16.08 -13.52
CA LEU A 175 -0.21 15.24 -13.00
C LEU A 175 0.26 13.80 -12.80
N VAL A 176 1.12 13.31 -13.69
CA VAL A 176 1.69 11.95 -13.58
C VAL A 176 2.64 11.87 -12.40
N GLU A 177 3.51 12.86 -12.23
CA GLU A 177 4.45 12.89 -11.09
C GLU A 177 3.69 13.10 -9.77
N TYR A 178 2.66 13.95 -9.73
CA TYR A 178 1.76 14.09 -8.57
C TYR A 178 1.16 12.75 -8.16
N LYS A 179 0.59 12.00 -9.11
CA LYS A 179 -0.01 10.68 -8.84
C LYS A 179 1.00 9.69 -8.26
N LYS A 180 2.24 9.70 -8.75
CA LYS A 180 3.30 8.81 -8.25
C LYS A 180 3.76 9.20 -6.84
N GLU A 181 4.11 10.47 -6.64
CA GLU A 181 4.61 10.96 -5.35
C GLU A 181 3.52 10.87 -4.28
N SER A 182 2.28 11.22 -4.61
CA SER A 182 1.12 11.07 -3.73
C SER A 182 0.90 9.61 -3.32
N TYR A 183 1.08 8.66 -4.24
CA TYR A 183 0.96 7.24 -3.93
C TYR A 183 2.04 6.77 -2.96
N VAL A 184 3.29 7.21 -3.15
CA VAL A 184 4.40 6.89 -2.23
C VAL A 184 4.12 7.47 -0.84
N LEU A 185 3.77 8.75 -0.75
CA LEU A 185 3.41 9.39 0.53
C LEU A 185 2.27 8.65 1.25
N PHE A 186 1.27 8.19 0.49
CA PHE A 186 0.16 7.43 1.04
C PHE A 186 0.59 6.04 1.54
N GLN A 187 1.45 5.32 0.81
CA GLN A 187 2.01 4.05 1.30
C GLN A 187 2.82 4.26 2.58
N ASP A 188 3.72 5.25 2.59
CA ASP A 188 4.53 5.56 3.76
C ASP A 188 3.65 5.95 4.97
N MET A 189 2.54 6.65 4.75
CA MET A 189 1.56 6.95 5.80
C MET A 189 0.90 5.67 6.34
N MET A 190 0.50 4.75 5.46
CA MET A 190 -0.11 3.48 5.87
C MET A 190 0.87 2.62 6.68
N ASP A 191 2.13 2.56 6.26
CA ASP A 191 3.18 1.83 6.97
C ASP A 191 3.43 2.45 8.36
N ARG A 192 3.48 3.80 8.46
CA ARG A 192 3.58 4.50 9.76
C ARG A 192 2.38 4.22 10.67
N ILE A 193 1.17 4.16 10.12
CA ILE A 193 -0.03 3.82 10.91
C ILE A 193 0.13 2.43 11.53
N GLU A 194 0.59 1.46 10.75
CA GLU A 194 0.83 0.10 11.22
C GLU A 194 1.95 0.04 12.27
N ASP A 195 3.08 0.69 12.01
CA ASP A 195 4.21 0.76 12.94
C ASP A 195 3.84 1.43 14.27
N GLU A 196 3.21 2.60 14.24
CA GLU A 196 2.84 3.33 15.45
C GLU A 196 1.76 2.60 16.26
N THR A 197 0.78 2.00 15.58
CA THR A 197 -0.26 1.19 16.25
C THR A 197 0.35 0.06 17.06
N ILE A 198 1.22 -0.74 16.42
CA ILE A 198 1.86 -1.88 17.09
C ILE A 198 2.78 -1.40 18.21
N ARG A 199 3.58 -0.36 17.96
CA ARG A 199 4.44 0.22 18.98
C ARG A 199 3.62 0.63 20.20
N TYR A 200 2.55 1.40 20.04
CA TYR A 200 1.72 1.79 21.19
C TYR A 200 1.11 0.60 21.91
N LEU A 201 0.61 -0.40 21.18
CA LEU A 201 0.07 -1.61 21.80
C LEU A 201 1.11 -2.38 22.61
N PHE A 202 2.33 -2.53 22.11
CA PHE A 202 3.41 -3.26 22.78
C PHE A 202 4.05 -2.47 23.93
N PHE A 203 4.02 -1.15 23.92
CA PHE A 203 4.50 -0.33 25.03
C PHE A 203 3.40 0.12 26.02
N MET A 204 2.12 -0.13 25.72
CA MET A 204 1.01 0.13 26.64
C MET A 204 1.23 -0.58 27.97
N GLN A 205 1.14 0.17 29.06
CA GLN A 205 1.16 -0.31 30.44
C GLN A 205 -0.22 -0.14 31.07
N ARG A 206 -0.56 -1.00 32.02
CA ARG A 206 -1.75 -0.81 32.84
C ARG A 206 -1.52 0.42 33.73
N GLY A 207 -2.39 1.42 33.63
CA GLY A 207 -2.41 2.52 34.57
C GLY A 207 -2.85 1.99 35.94
N ASP A 208 -1.96 2.07 36.93
CA ASP A 208 -2.31 1.81 38.32
C ASP A 208 -2.86 3.11 38.94
N THR A 209 -4.14 3.45 38.69
CA THR A 209 -4.86 4.45 39.48
C THR A 209 -6.37 4.26 39.41
N ASP A 210 -7.01 4.56 40.54
CA ASP A 210 -8.39 4.27 40.92
C ASP A 210 -9.50 4.81 39.98
N ALA A 211 -10.58 4.04 39.94
CA ALA A 211 -11.99 4.43 39.74
C ALA A 211 -12.49 5.11 38.45
N THR A 212 -11.67 5.63 37.52
CA THR A 212 -12.22 6.20 36.25
C THR A 212 -11.27 6.18 35.04
N GLY A 213 -10.27 5.28 35.00
CA GLY A 213 -9.21 5.32 33.99
C GLY A 213 -9.49 4.47 32.74
N GLY A 214 -9.77 5.12 31.61
CA GLY A 214 -9.54 4.52 30.29
C GLY A 214 -8.04 4.30 30.02
N PRO A 215 -7.65 3.60 28.94
CA PRO A 215 -6.25 3.41 28.58
C PRO A 215 -5.55 4.76 28.45
N GLN A 216 -4.52 5.01 29.27
CA GLN A 216 -3.74 6.24 29.19
C GLN A 216 -2.81 6.14 27.98
N VAL A 217 -3.21 6.78 26.88
CA VAL A 217 -2.42 6.84 25.64
C VAL A 217 -1.27 7.86 25.80
N PRO A 218 -0.13 7.70 25.09
CA PRO A 218 1.07 8.51 25.31
C PRO A 218 1.00 9.96 24.82
N TYR A 219 -0.14 10.41 24.32
CA TYR A 219 -0.29 11.76 23.78
C TYR A 219 -1.00 12.68 24.78
N PRO A 220 -0.48 13.89 25.01
CA PRO A 220 -1.18 14.88 25.81
C PRO A 220 -2.53 15.23 25.16
N GLU A 221 -3.58 15.31 25.98
CA GLU A 221 -4.89 15.86 25.60
C GLU A 221 -4.75 17.36 25.27
N VAL A 222 -4.26 17.70 24.08
CA VAL A 222 -4.15 19.13 23.65
C VAL A 222 -5.40 19.59 22.91
N TRP A 223 -6.52 18.88 23.06
CA TRP A 223 -7.80 19.27 22.44
C TRP A 223 -8.95 19.26 23.46
N ALA A 224 -8.65 19.40 24.75
CA ALA A 224 -9.63 19.84 25.73
C ALA A 224 -9.58 21.36 25.75
N ASP A 225 -10.46 21.99 24.96
CA ASP A 225 -11.05 23.33 25.16
C ASP A 225 -11.45 23.96 23.81
N GLU A 226 -12.38 23.33 23.08
CA GLU A 226 -13.34 24.08 22.26
C GLU A 226 -14.71 23.44 22.50
N GLU A 227 -15.65 24.25 22.98
CA GLU A 227 -16.98 23.86 23.46
C GLU A 227 -17.75 23.06 22.39
N ASP A 228 -18.10 21.81 22.73
CA ASP A 228 -18.96 20.94 21.91
C ASP A 228 -20.38 21.54 21.84
N GLU A 229 -20.77 22.06 20.68
CA GLU A 229 -22.19 22.20 20.32
C GLU A 229 -22.74 20.79 20.00
N GLU A 230 -23.67 20.30 20.83
CA GLU A 230 -24.37 19.02 20.64
C GLU A 230 -25.15 18.98 19.31
N GLU A 231 -24.64 18.25 18.31
CA GLU A 231 -25.48 17.78 17.20
C GLU A 231 -26.13 16.42 17.53
N PRO A 232 -27.43 16.21 17.22
CA PRO A 232 -28.14 14.99 17.60
C PRO A 232 -27.72 13.76 16.77
N GLU A 233 -27.59 12.62 17.46
CA GLU A 233 -27.18 11.34 16.89
C GLU A 233 -28.11 10.80 15.79
N PRO A 234 -27.59 10.19 14.71
CA PRO A 234 -28.42 9.53 13.72
C PRO A 234 -28.86 8.14 14.19
N VAL A 235 -30.17 7.91 14.11
CA VAL A 235 -30.84 6.65 14.46
C VAL A 235 -30.36 5.48 13.58
N ALA A 236 -30.02 4.36 14.22
CA ALA A 236 -29.58 3.13 13.57
C ALA A 236 -30.67 2.54 12.64
N VAL A 237 -30.35 2.39 11.35
CA VAL A 237 -31.19 1.69 10.36
C VAL A 237 -30.58 0.32 10.05
N ALA A 238 -31.37 -0.73 10.21
CA ALA A 238 -30.98 -2.12 9.95
C ALA A 238 -30.39 -2.32 8.53
N MET A 239 -29.26 -3.02 8.45
CA MET A 239 -28.49 -3.25 7.22
C MET A 239 -29.20 -4.24 6.28
N SER A 240 -29.48 -3.83 5.04
CA SER A 240 -30.00 -4.70 3.97
C SER A 240 -28.89 -5.48 3.27
N GLU A 241 -29.17 -6.71 2.82
CA GLU A 241 -28.25 -7.62 2.10
C GLU A 241 -27.58 -7.00 0.85
N GLN A 242 -28.26 -6.05 0.18
CA GLN A 242 -27.68 -5.30 -0.94
C GLN A 242 -26.45 -4.46 -0.57
N ARG A 243 -26.35 -4.02 0.69
CA ARG A 243 -25.23 -3.21 1.21
C ARG A 243 -24.00 -4.08 1.51
N GLN A 244 -24.22 -5.33 1.94
CA GLN A 244 -23.15 -6.32 2.12
C GLN A 244 -22.55 -6.74 0.78
N ALA A 245 -23.40 -6.94 -0.24
CA ALA A 245 -22.93 -7.24 -1.60
C ALA A 245 -22.09 -6.07 -2.19
N ALA A 246 -22.48 -4.82 -1.90
CA ALA A 246 -21.74 -3.63 -2.33
C ALA A 246 -20.39 -3.48 -1.61
N GLN A 247 -20.31 -3.79 -0.31
CA GLN A 247 -19.04 -3.82 0.44
C GLN A 247 -18.08 -4.87 -0.11
N LYS A 248 -18.57 -6.07 -0.40
CA LYS A 248 -17.75 -7.16 -0.95
C LYS A 248 -17.24 -6.85 -2.36
N ALA A 249 -18.08 -6.24 -3.21
CA ALA A 249 -17.68 -5.79 -4.54
C ALA A 249 -16.65 -4.64 -4.50
N ALA A 250 -16.74 -3.74 -3.51
CA ALA A 250 -15.74 -2.70 -3.29
C ALA A 250 -14.39 -3.26 -2.82
N GLN A 251 -14.42 -4.29 -1.96
CA GLN A 251 -13.25 -5.01 -1.48
C GLN A 251 -12.55 -5.78 -2.62
N ASP A 252 -13.33 -6.47 -3.46
CA ASP A 252 -12.81 -7.18 -4.64
C ASP A 252 -12.25 -6.20 -5.69
N SER A 253 -12.88 -5.03 -5.87
CA SER A 253 -12.38 -3.98 -6.76
C SER A 253 -11.08 -3.35 -6.24
N LEU A 254 -10.90 -3.26 -4.92
CA LEU A 254 -9.67 -2.77 -4.30
C LEU A 254 -8.53 -3.77 -4.47
N LEU A 255 -8.81 -5.06 -4.26
CA LEU A 255 -7.83 -6.14 -4.48
C LEU A 255 -7.42 -6.26 -5.96
N ASP A 256 -8.36 -6.08 -6.90
CA ASP A 256 -8.07 -6.08 -8.33
C ASP A 256 -7.29 -4.81 -8.77
N LEU A 257 -7.57 -3.65 -8.17
CA LEU A 257 -6.77 -2.43 -8.37
C LEU A 257 -5.33 -2.64 -7.89
N THR A 258 -5.15 -3.21 -6.70
CA THR A 258 -3.83 -3.54 -6.13
C THR A 258 -3.07 -4.51 -7.03
N ARG A 259 -3.73 -5.58 -7.52
CA ARG A 259 -3.11 -6.57 -8.43
C ARG A 259 -2.73 -5.97 -9.80
N ASN A 260 -3.55 -5.08 -10.34
CA ASN A 260 -3.29 -4.41 -11.62
C ASN A 260 -2.16 -3.37 -11.51
N ILE A 261 -2.02 -2.70 -10.37
CA ILE A 261 -0.91 -1.78 -10.08
C ILE A 261 0.41 -2.55 -9.95
N HIS A 262 0.43 -3.67 -9.22
CA HIS A 262 1.61 -4.54 -9.13
C HIS A 262 2.04 -5.08 -10.51
N ARG A 263 1.10 -5.59 -11.31
CA ARG A 263 1.38 -6.10 -12.66
C ARG A 263 1.83 -5.00 -13.63
N LYS A 264 1.38 -3.76 -13.44
CA LYS A 264 1.82 -2.60 -14.23
C LYS A 264 3.20 -2.13 -13.80
N LYS A 265 3.49 -2.10 -12.49
CA LYS A 265 4.82 -1.81 -11.91
C LYS A 265 5.85 -2.84 -12.37
N GLU A 266 5.53 -4.13 -12.36
CA GLU A 266 6.42 -5.19 -12.88
C GLU A 266 6.66 -5.07 -14.39
N LYS A 267 5.62 -4.76 -15.18
CA LYS A 267 5.76 -4.54 -16.63
C LYS A 267 6.55 -3.29 -16.96
N GLU A 268 6.32 -2.18 -16.25
CA GLU A 268 7.06 -0.93 -16.42
C GLU A 268 8.52 -1.09 -15.95
N MET A 269 8.77 -1.80 -14.84
CA MET A 269 10.13 -2.13 -14.36
C MET A 269 10.87 -3.08 -15.31
N ALA A 270 10.19 -4.11 -15.84
CA ALA A 270 10.77 -5.00 -16.84
C ALA A 270 11.02 -4.29 -18.18
N GLN A 271 10.17 -3.32 -18.53
CA GLN A 271 10.32 -2.48 -19.72
C GLN A 271 11.44 -1.44 -19.53
N LEU A 272 11.65 -0.92 -18.33
CA LEU A 272 12.77 -0.04 -17.97
C LEU A 272 14.11 -0.80 -17.91
N GLN A 273 14.12 -2.04 -17.41
CA GLN A 273 15.30 -2.91 -17.46
C GLN A 273 15.72 -3.28 -18.90
N PHE A 274 14.81 -3.22 -19.87
CA PHE A 274 15.09 -3.49 -21.28
C PHE A 274 15.46 -2.26 -22.12
N VAL A 275 15.39 -1.04 -21.56
CA VAL A 275 15.69 0.22 -22.29
C VAL A 275 17.13 0.71 -22.05
N GLY A 276 17.85 0.13 -21.09
CA GLY A 276 19.25 0.45 -20.78
C GLY A 276 20.32 -0.38 -21.52
N GLY A 277 19.92 -1.25 -22.45
CA GLY A 277 20.83 -2.08 -23.24
C GLY A 277 20.76 -1.72 -24.73
N GLU A 278 21.93 -1.46 -25.30
CA GLU A 278 22.24 -1.07 -26.68
C GLU A 278 21.23 -1.48 -27.78
N ALA A 279 21.07 -0.57 -28.73
CA ALA A 279 20.35 -0.75 -29.99
C ALA A 279 20.84 -2.01 -30.74
N SER A 280 20.17 -3.13 -30.53
CA SER A 280 20.27 -4.30 -31.39
C SER A 280 18.94 -4.50 -32.11
N THR A 281 19.02 -4.46 -33.44
CA THR A 281 17.96 -4.73 -34.40
C THR A 281 17.10 -5.91 -33.95
N LYS A 282 15.79 -5.67 -33.74
CA LYS A 282 14.82 -6.74 -33.43
C LYS A 282 14.91 -7.85 -34.48
N LYS A 283 15.58 -8.95 -34.13
CA LYS A 283 15.39 -10.23 -34.82
C LYS A 283 13.97 -10.68 -34.49
N GLN A 284 13.11 -10.69 -35.51
CA GLN A 284 11.79 -11.31 -35.41
C GLN A 284 11.95 -12.76 -34.94
N PRO A 285 11.04 -13.29 -34.10
CA PRO A 285 11.09 -14.70 -33.71
C PRO A 285 10.95 -15.55 -34.98
N LEU A 286 12.02 -16.28 -35.31
CA LEU A 286 12.00 -17.26 -36.38
C LEU A 286 11.02 -18.36 -35.97
N ILE A 287 9.81 -18.30 -36.52
CA ILE A 287 8.92 -19.46 -36.58
C ILE A 287 9.77 -20.59 -37.16
N ALA A 288 9.98 -21.66 -36.39
CA ALA A 288 10.66 -22.84 -36.88
C ALA A 288 9.82 -23.42 -38.03
N GLN A 289 10.14 -23.03 -39.26
CA GLN A 289 9.49 -23.58 -40.43
C GLN A 289 9.80 -25.07 -40.46
N LYS A 290 8.74 -25.87 -40.55
CA LYS A 290 8.82 -27.33 -40.69
C LYS A 290 9.72 -27.63 -41.89
N LYS A 291 10.88 -28.26 -41.67
CA LYS A 291 11.83 -28.58 -42.75
C LYS A 291 11.07 -29.41 -43.81
N PRO A 292 11.05 -28.98 -45.09
CA PRO A 292 10.35 -29.72 -46.14
C PRO A 292 10.97 -31.11 -46.32
N GLY A 293 10.12 -32.13 -46.42
CA GLY A 293 10.54 -33.51 -46.67
C GLY A 293 11.19 -33.65 -48.05
N ARG A 294 12.02 -34.70 -48.23
CA ARG A 294 12.84 -34.92 -49.45
C ARG A 294 12.05 -34.87 -50.78
N ASN A 295 10.75 -35.18 -50.76
CA ASN A 295 9.88 -35.17 -51.93
C ASN A 295 8.84 -34.01 -51.96
N ASP A 296 8.83 -33.12 -50.97
CA ASP A 296 7.87 -32.01 -50.87
C ASP A 296 8.18 -30.89 -51.90
N PRO A 297 7.20 -30.03 -52.22
CA PRO A 297 7.42 -28.87 -53.07
C PRO A 297 8.51 -27.95 -52.48
N CYS A 298 9.46 -27.52 -53.32
CA CYS A 298 10.58 -26.71 -52.85
C CYS A 298 10.11 -25.29 -52.46
N PRO A 299 10.44 -24.80 -51.25
CA PRO A 299 9.96 -23.50 -50.75
C PRO A 299 10.53 -22.28 -51.49
N CYS A 300 11.49 -22.46 -52.40
CA CYS A 300 12.02 -21.37 -53.25
C CYS A 300 11.12 -20.99 -54.44
N GLY A 301 9.95 -21.63 -54.59
CA GLY A 301 8.99 -21.31 -55.65
C GLY A 301 9.30 -21.90 -57.03
N SER A 302 10.29 -22.80 -57.14
CA SER A 302 10.75 -23.38 -58.42
C SER A 302 9.82 -24.43 -59.04
N GLY A 303 8.73 -24.81 -58.37
CA GLY A 303 7.79 -25.85 -58.82
C GLY A 303 8.34 -27.29 -58.81
N LYS A 304 9.59 -27.51 -58.39
CA LYS A 304 10.26 -28.83 -58.34
C LYS A 304 10.26 -29.42 -56.92
N LYS A 305 10.42 -30.75 -56.79
CA LYS A 305 10.59 -31.43 -55.49
C LYS A 305 11.89 -31.01 -54.80
N TYR A 306 11.90 -30.89 -53.48
CA TYR A 306 13.03 -30.35 -52.68
C TYR A 306 14.39 -31.01 -53.00
N LYS A 307 14.46 -32.34 -53.11
CA LYS A 307 15.70 -33.08 -53.48
C LYS A 307 16.27 -32.76 -54.87
N LYS A 308 15.49 -32.16 -55.76
CA LYS A 308 15.92 -31.80 -57.13
C LYS A 308 16.15 -30.28 -57.27
N CYS A 309 16.17 -29.55 -56.16
CA CYS A 309 16.36 -28.10 -56.13
C CYS A 309 17.29 -27.70 -54.98
N CYS A 310 16.74 -27.30 -53.82
CA CYS A 310 17.53 -26.79 -52.69
C CYS A 310 17.99 -27.87 -51.71
N GLY A 311 17.69 -29.15 -51.96
CA GLY A 311 18.09 -30.29 -51.13
C GLY A 311 19.03 -31.28 -51.82
N ALA A 312 19.84 -30.79 -52.77
CA ALA A 312 20.93 -31.55 -53.40
C ALA A 312 22.22 -31.43 -52.58
#